data_AF-A0A831LNG7-F1
#
_entry.id   AF-A0A831LNG7-F1
#
_cell.length_a   1.000
_cell.length_b   1.000
_cell.length_c   1.000
_cell.angle_alpha   90.00
_cell.angle_beta   90.00
_cell.angle_gamma   90.00
#
_symmetry.space_group_name_H-M   'P 1'
#
loop_
_entity.id
_entity.type
_entity.pdbx_description
1 polymer ?
#
loop_
_entity_poly.entity_id
_entity_poly.type
_entity_poly.pdbx_seq_one_letter_code
_entity_poly.pdbx_strand_id
1 'polypeptide(L)' 'VCHGDNGDGQGTLFTTGKYPIPPASYHTERALNKTDGQLFHNISAGFGVMGAHGPQISVEDTWQLVNYIRHLQAKGNE' A
#
# COMPACT_ATOMS: atom_id res chain seq x y z
N VAL A 1 3.48 1.43 8.43
CA VAL A 1 4.80 0.80 8.72
C VAL A 1 5.75 0.85 7.52
N CYS A 2 5.48 0.17 6.40
CA CYS A 2 6.36 0.25 5.21
C CYS A 2 6.03 1.46 4.31
N HIS A 3 4.77 1.68 4.00
CA HIS A 3 4.36 2.69 3.00
C HIS A 3 4.23 4.14 3.52
N GLY A 4 4.62 4.41 4.76
CA GLY A 4 4.41 5.72 5.41
C GLY A 4 2.95 5.97 5.77
N ASP A 5 2.72 6.90 6.70
CA ASP A 5 1.35 7.24 7.14
C ASP A 5 0.59 8.03 6.07
N ASN A 6 1.32 8.73 5.20
CA ASN A 6 0.78 9.46 4.05
C ASN A 6 0.76 8.63 2.76
N GLY A 7 1.20 7.37 2.79
CA GLY A 7 1.26 6.52 1.59
C GLY A 7 2.37 6.88 0.59
N ASP A 8 3.37 7.65 1.02
CA ASP A 8 4.47 8.16 0.18
C ASP A 8 5.67 7.20 0.07
N GLY A 9 5.60 6.03 0.71
CA GLY A 9 6.69 5.07 0.76
C GLY A 9 7.72 5.33 1.87
N GLN A 10 7.54 6.39 2.66
CA GLN A 10 8.51 6.82 3.69
C GLN A 10 8.20 6.20 5.07
N GLY A 11 7.88 4.91 5.09
CA GLY A 11 7.61 4.20 6.34
C GLY A 11 8.86 3.89 7.15
N THR A 12 8.67 3.69 8.47
CA THR A 12 9.75 3.50 9.45
C THR A 12 10.70 2.35 9.10
N LEU A 13 10.22 1.25 8.50
CA LEU A 13 11.12 0.16 8.12
C LEU A 13 12.10 0.54 7.00
N PHE A 14 11.67 1.40 6.07
CA PHE A 14 12.55 1.91 5.01
C PHE A 14 13.45 3.03 5.54
N THR A 15 12.88 4.02 6.23
CA THR A 15 13.64 5.20 6.69
C THR A 15 14.68 4.88 7.76
N THR A 16 14.52 3.78 8.51
CA THR A 16 15.52 3.31 9.48
C THR A 16 16.54 2.33 8.88
N GLY A 17 16.45 2.01 7.58
CA GLY A 17 17.35 1.07 6.90
C GLY A 17 17.16 -0.41 7.28
N LYS A 18 16.15 -0.74 8.08
CA LYS A 18 15.81 -2.12 8.46
C LYS A 18 15.31 -2.96 7.28
N TYR A 19 14.77 -2.28 6.26
CA TYR A 19 14.37 -2.89 5.01
C TYR A 19 14.95 -2.06 3.85
N PRO A 20 15.82 -2.63 3.00
CA PRO A 20 16.62 -1.85 2.06
C PRO A 20 15.87 -1.46 0.79
N ILE A 21 14.73 -2.08 0.49
CA ILE A 21 13.99 -1.84 -0.75
C ILE A 21 12.92 -0.77 -0.50
N PRO A 22 12.89 0.34 -1.28
CA PRO A 22 11.88 1.37 -1.12
C PRO A 22 10.48 0.83 -1.45
N PRO A 23 9.51 0.96 -0.54
CA PRO A 23 8.11 0.65 -0.82
C PRO A 23 7.55 1.61 -1.87
N ALA A 24 6.61 1.11 -2.68
CA ALA A 24 5.96 1.96 -3.69
C ALA A 24 5.10 3.05 -3.01
N SER A 25 5.22 4.28 -3.49
CA SER A 25 4.29 5.37 -3.16
C SER A 25 2.95 5.17 -3.86
N TYR A 26 1.85 5.38 -3.13
CA TYR A 26 0.49 5.31 -3.63
C TYR A 26 0.13 6.49 -4.56
N HIS A 27 0.94 7.54 -4.57
CA HIS A 27 0.73 8.77 -5.37
C HIS A 27 1.36 8.72 -6.76
N THR A 28 2.08 7.65 -7.08
CA THR A 28 2.65 7.48 -8.42
C THR A 28 1.54 7.19 -9.44
N GLU A 29 1.69 7.65 -10.68
CA GLU A 29 0.74 7.36 -11.77
C GLU A 29 0.47 5.86 -11.91
N ARG A 30 1.53 5.04 -11.77
CA ARG A 30 1.42 3.58 -11.76
C ARG A 30 0.51 3.04 -10.66
N ALA A 31 0.54 3.63 -9.46
CA ALA A 31 -0.30 3.23 -8.34
C ALA A 31 -1.73 3.75 -8.49
N LEU A 32 -1.91 4.97 -8.99
CA LEU A 32 -3.22 5.57 -9.28
C LEU A 32 -3.99 4.75 -10.32
N ASN A 33 -3.29 4.28 -11.36
CA ASN A 33 -3.86 3.47 -12.44
C ASN A 33 -4.19 2.02 -12.06
N LYS A 34 -3.89 1.58 -10.83
CA LYS A 34 -4.33 0.26 -10.37
C LYS A 34 -5.83 0.26 -10.14
N THR A 35 -6.52 -0.82 -10.51
CA THR A 35 -7.92 -1.01 -10.14
C THR A 35 -8.04 -1.40 -8.66
N ASP A 36 -9.22 -1.24 -8.07
CA ASP A 36 -9.47 -1.63 -6.68
C ASP A 36 -9.23 -3.13 -6.46
N GLY A 37 -9.62 -3.96 -7.43
CA GLY A 37 -9.32 -5.40 -7.41
C GLY A 37 -7.83 -5.73 -7.47
N GLN A 38 -7.03 -4.94 -8.21
CA GLN A 38 -5.58 -5.09 -8.19
C GLN A 38 -4.97 -4.68 -6.84
N LEU A 39 -5.49 -3.63 -6.20
CA LEU A 39 -5.06 -3.25 -4.85
C LEU A 39 -5.41 -4.35 -3.84
N PHE A 40 -6.64 -4.85 -3.87
CA PHE A 40 -7.09 -5.97 -3.05
C PHE A 40 -6.21 -7.21 -3.24
N HIS A 41 -5.91 -7.57 -4.50
CA HIS A 41 -5.05 -8.71 -4.82
C HIS A 41 -3.63 -8.52 -4.27
N ASN A 42 -3.03 -7.34 -4.44
CA ASN A 42 -1.67 -7.08 -3.94
C ASN A 42 -1.62 -7.22 -2.41
N ILE A 43 -2.64 -6.74 -1.68
CA ILE A 43 -2.72 -6.89 -0.22
C ILE A 43 -2.87 -8.37 0.15
N SER A 44 -3.81 -9.07 -0.49
CA SER A 44 -4.17 -10.44 -0.12
C SER A 44 -3.08 -11.46 -0.47
N ALA A 45 -2.56 -11.39 -1.69
CA ALA A 45 -1.65 -12.38 -2.27
C ALA A 45 -0.17 -11.92 -2.30
N GLY A 46 0.10 -10.66 -1.97
CA GLY A 46 1.42 -10.05 -2.11
C GLY A 46 1.67 -9.50 -3.52
N PHE A 47 2.73 -8.73 -3.67
CA PHE A 47 3.15 -8.16 -4.96
C PHE A 47 4.63 -7.82 -4.97
N GLY A 48 5.38 -8.39 -5.92
CA GLY A 48 6.84 -8.20 -5.99
C GLY A 48 7.52 -8.69 -4.71
N VAL A 49 8.13 -7.76 -3.96
CA VAL A 49 8.80 -8.07 -2.68
C VAL A 49 7.90 -7.92 -1.46
N MET A 50 6.66 -7.43 -1.65
CA MET A 50 5.67 -7.32 -0.58
C MET A 50 5.02 -8.69 -0.36
N GLY A 51 5.15 -9.22 0.85
CA GLY A 51 4.52 -10.49 1.24
C GLY A 51 2.98 -10.42 1.26
N ALA A 52 2.36 -11.59 1.26
CA ALA A 52 0.91 -11.73 1.36
C ALA A 52 0.41 -11.38 2.78
N HIS A 53 -0.57 -10.49 2.87
CA HIS A 53 -1.23 -10.13 4.14
C HIS A 53 -2.60 -10.78 4.30
N GLY A 54 -3.14 -11.45 3.27
CA GLY A 54 -4.44 -12.11 3.31
C GLY A 54 -4.66 -13.08 4.49
N PRO A 55 -3.65 -13.87 4.93
CA PRO A 55 -3.81 -14.74 6.11
C PRO A 55 -3.97 -13.98 7.43
N GLN A 56 -3.65 -12.68 7.48
CA GLN A 56 -3.59 -11.87 8.70
C GLN A 56 -4.77 -10.89 8.81
N ILE A 57 -5.51 -10.67 7.72
CA ILE A 57 -6.51 -9.60 7.58
C ILE A 57 -7.79 -10.20 6.99
N SER A 58 -8.96 -9.80 7.51
CA SER A 58 -10.23 -10.26 6.95
C SER A 58 -10.46 -9.70 5.54
N VAL A 59 -11.34 -10.33 4.76
CA VAL A 59 -11.73 -9.83 3.43
C VAL A 59 -12.35 -8.43 3.53
N GLU A 60 -13.17 -8.19 4.55
CA GLU A 60 -13.79 -6.89 4.81
C GLU A 60 -12.73 -5.82 5.11
N ASP A 61 -11.83 -6.08 6.05
CA ASP A 61 -10.75 -5.15 6.39
C ASP A 61 -9.82 -4.89 5.22
N THR A 62 -9.65 -5.87 4.32
CA THR A 62 -8.88 -5.70 3.08
C THR A 62 -9.55 -4.69 2.16
N TRP A 63 -10.88 -4.73 2.02
CA TRP A 63 -11.61 -3.71 1.27
C TRP A 63 -11.56 -2.34 1.95
N GLN A 64 -11.61 -2.28 3.28
CA GLN A 64 -11.44 -1.02 4.01
C GLN A 64 -10.04 -0.43 3.81
N LEU A 65 -8.99 -1.27 3.74
CA LEU A 65 -7.64 -0.85 3.37
C LEU A 65 -7.59 -0.29 1.94
N VAL A 66 -8.27 -0.92 0.98
CA VAL A 66 -8.36 -0.38 -0.40
C VAL A 66 -9.00 1.01 -0.40
N ASN A 67 -10.13 1.18 0.31
CA ASN A 67 -10.80 2.47 0.45
C ASN A 67 -9.88 3.52 1.11
N TYR A 68 -9.13 3.11 2.14
CA TYR A 68 -8.17 3.98 2.81
C TYR A 68 -7.02 4.41 1.89
N ILE A 69 -6.50 3.52 1.04
CA ILE A 69 -5.51 3.89 0.02
C ILE A 69 -6.09 4.91 -0.96
N ARG A 70 -7.35 4.76 -1.39
CA ARG A 70 -8.02 5.76 -2.26
C ARG A 70 -8.18 7.11 -1.58
N HIS A 71 -8.52 7.11 -0.30
CA HIS A 71 -8.58 8.33 0.50
C HIS A 71 -7.21 9.04 0.57
N LEU A 72 -6.13 8.29 0.78
CA LEU A 72 -4.77 8.86 0.75
C LEU A 72 -4.44 9.44 -0.63
N GLN A 73 -4.74 8.71 -1.71
CA GLN A 73 -4.52 9.17 -3.09
C GLN A 73 -5.29 10.46 -3.40
N ALA A 74 -6.50 10.62 -2.88
CA ALA A 74 -7.28 11.85 -3.04
C ALA A 74 -6.64 13.03 -2.31
N LYS A 75 -6.18 12.83 -1.06
CA LYS A 75 -5.50 13.88 -0.27
C LYS A 75 -4.14 14.30 -0.81
N GLY A 76 -3.40 13.39 -1.45
CA GLY A 76 -2.10 13.71 -2.06
C GLY A 76 -2.19 14.62 -3.29
N ASN A 77 -3.41 14.87 -3.80
CA ASN A 77 -3.69 15.75 -4.92
C ASN A 77 -4.15 17.16 -4.47
N GLU A 78 -4.22 17.42 -3.16
CA GLU A 78 -4.54 18.72 -2.55
C GLU A 78 -3.26 19.49 -2.21
#